data_AF-A0A7K9PFP3-F1
#
_entry.id   AF-A0A7K9PFP3-F1
#
_cell.length_a   1.000
_cell.length_b   1.000
_cell.length_c   1.000
_cell.angle_alpha   90.00
_cell.angle_beta   90.00
_cell.angle_gamma   90.00
#
_symmetry.space_group_name_H-M   'P 1'
#
loop_
_entity.id
_entity.type
_entity.pdbx_description
1 polymer ?
#
loop_
_entity_poly.entity_id
_entity_poly.type
_entity_poly.pdbx_seq_one_letter_code
_entity_poly.pdbx_strand_id
1 'polypeptide(L)'
;LSASPRVVVLLLSLLGLAAAGRLLVVPVDGSHWLSMREVVDMLQQKGHEVVVVAPEVSMHIKPSKNFVMKMYSVPYTQEEMEKDFKAFFQLAFEEGSFLKRIFDIFEGMKRITKFGVSSCEQLLQNKELIRYLEENEFDAVLSDPFIPCGAILAEHLSLPSMYFLRGIPCGLDFEATQCPNPPSYVPRGFTDNTDRMTFLQRVKNLLFDIPNVFLCDFAFQPYSKLASEFLQREVTVLDLLRKGSVWLMRLEFVLDYPRPLMPNIIPIGGVNCAHKELTQ
;
A
#
# COMPACT_ATOMS: atom_id res chain seq x y z
N LEU A 1 -39.81 -21.43 -10.68
CA LEU A 1 -39.96 -20.31 -9.73
C LEU A 1 -40.09 -19.02 -10.54
N SER A 2 -41.32 -18.56 -10.78
CA SER A 2 -41.58 -17.30 -11.50
C SER A 2 -41.62 -16.17 -10.46
N ALA A 3 -40.53 -15.43 -10.30
CA ALA A 3 -40.54 -14.26 -9.43
C ALA A 3 -41.51 -13.21 -9.98
N SER A 4 -42.38 -12.66 -9.12
CA SER A 4 -43.33 -11.60 -9.50
C SER A 4 -42.57 -10.37 -10.01
N PRO A 5 -42.99 -9.73 -11.12
CA PRO A 5 -42.34 -8.54 -11.66
C PRO A 5 -42.19 -7.42 -10.63
N ARG A 6 -43.14 -7.31 -9.69
CA ARG A 6 -43.11 -6.32 -8.60
C ARG A 6 -42.00 -6.61 -7.59
N VAL A 7 -41.73 -7.88 -7.30
CA VAL A 7 -40.63 -8.30 -6.41
C VAL A 7 -39.30 -8.03 -7.07
N VAL A 8 -39.18 -8.28 -8.39
CA VAL A 8 -37.98 -7.96 -9.17
C VAL A 8 -37.72 -6.46 -9.19
N VAL A 9 -38.73 -5.62 -9.43
CA VAL A 9 -38.59 -4.16 -9.41
C VAL A 9 -38.24 -3.63 -8.02
N LEU A 10 -38.83 -4.18 -6.96
CA LEU A 10 -38.49 -3.80 -5.57
C LEU A 10 -37.03 -4.18 -5.23
N LEU A 11 -36.59 -5.38 -5.59
CA LEU A 11 -35.21 -5.82 -5.41
C LEU A 11 -34.23 -4.97 -6.23
N LEU A 12 -34.58 -4.61 -7.47
CA LEU A 12 -33.79 -3.70 -8.30
C LEU A 12 -33.73 -2.28 -7.71
N SER A 13 -34.81 -1.80 -7.07
CA SER A 13 -34.80 -0.50 -6.37
C SER A 13 -33.96 -0.50 -5.10
N LEU A 14 -33.82 -1.66 -4.44
CA LEU A 14 -32.95 -1.85 -3.28
C LEU A 14 -31.47 -2.01 -3.67
N LEU A 15 -31.16 -2.48 -4.88
CA LEU A 15 -29.78 -2.51 -5.40
C LEU A 15 -29.16 -1.11 -5.56
N GLY A 16 -30.00 -0.07 -5.70
CA GLY A 16 -29.55 1.33 -5.75
C GLY A 16 -29.31 1.97 -4.37
N LEU A 17 -29.68 1.28 -3.28
CA LEU A 17 -29.47 1.71 -1.91
C LEU A 17 -28.23 1.01 -1.31
N ALA A 18 -27.10 1.05 -2.01
CA ALA A 18 -25.84 0.73 -1.36
C ALA A 18 -25.52 1.89 -0.40
N ALA A 19 -25.66 1.65 0.90
CA ALA A 19 -25.22 2.61 1.90
C ALA A 19 -23.72 2.82 1.72
N ALA A 20 -23.31 4.07 1.51
CA ALA A 20 -21.91 4.40 1.40
C ALA A 20 -21.26 4.31 2.79
N GLY A 21 -20.23 3.47 2.91
CA GLY A 21 -19.52 3.28 4.17
C GLY A 21 -18.57 4.43 4.52
N ARG A 22 -18.18 4.49 5.78
CA ARG A 22 -17.18 5.39 6.35
C ARG A 22 -15.81 4.72 6.35
N LEU A 23 -14.86 5.31 5.63
CA LEU A 23 -13.54 4.74 5.37
C LEU A 23 -12.46 5.53 6.09
N LEU A 24 -11.61 4.80 6.83
CA LEU A 24 -10.35 5.31 7.34
C LEU A 24 -9.27 5.11 6.28
N VAL A 25 -8.64 6.19 5.84
CA VAL A 25 -7.56 6.15 4.86
C VAL A 25 -6.23 6.45 5.54
N VAL A 26 -5.28 5.51 5.44
CA VAL A 26 -3.91 5.65 5.95
C VAL A 26 -2.94 5.53 4.77
N PRO A 27 -2.63 6.65 4.10
CA PRO A 27 -1.85 6.67 2.87
C PRO A 27 -0.34 6.58 3.13
N VAL A 28 0.39 6.32 2.07
CA VAL A 28 1.84 6.57 1.98
C VAL A 28 2.05 7.79 1.10
N ASP A 29 2.90 8.71 1.55
CA ASP A 29 3.22 9.95 0.84
C ASP A 29 4.04 9.69 -0.45
N GLY A 30 4.37 10.73 -1.20
CA GLY A 30 5.09 10.59 -2.46
C GLY A 30 4.17 10.19 -3.62
N SER A 31 4.69 9.42 -4.56
CA SER A 31 3.93 8.94 -5.73
C SER A 31 2.79 7.98 -5.38
N HIS A 32 2.85 7.36 -4.19
CA HIS A 32 1.81 6.49 -3.66
C HIS A 32 0.52 7.27 -3.41
N TRP A 33 0.62 8.40 -2.69
CA TRP A 33 -0.51 9.28 -2.42
C TRP A 33 -1.14 9.86 -3.68
N LEU A 34 -0.33 10.30 -4.66
CA LEU A 34 -0.86 10.86 -5.92
C LEU A 34 -1.79 9.89 -6.64
N SER A 35 -1.50 8.59 -6.56
CA SER A 35 -2.33 7.53 -7.14
C SER A 35 -3.56 7.24 -6.29
N MET A 36 -3.39 7.14 -4.97
CA MET A 36 -4.47 6.81 -4.04
C MET A 36 -5.49 7.94 -3.93
N ARG A 37 -5.05 9.20 -4.04
CA ARG A 37 -5.90 10.38 -3.91
C ARG A 37 -7.05 10.37 -4.90
N GLU A 38 -6.81 10.01 -6.16
CA GLU A 38 -7.87 9.92 -7.18
C GLU A 38 -8.95 8.91 -6.77
N VAL A 39 -8.54 7.78 -6.18
CA VAL A 39 -9.48 6.78 -5.65
C VAL A 39 -10.25 7.34 -4.44
N VAL A 40 -9.58 8.05 -3.54
CA VAL A 40 -10.20 8.68 -2.38
C VAL A 40 -11.23 9.74 -2.80
N ASP A 41 -10.90 10.59 -3.77
CA ASP A 41 -11.81 11.59 -4.33
C ASP A 41 -13.02 10.92 -5.01
N MET A 42 -12.81 9.83 -5.77
CA MET A 42 -13.90 9.04 -6.36
C MET A 42 -14.80 8.37 -5.31
N LEU A 43 -14.23 7.80 -4.25
CA LEU A 43 -15.00 7.18 -3.16
C LEU A 43 -15.93 8.21 -2.52
N GLN A 44 -15.42 9.41 -2.26
CA GLN A 44 -16.23 10.51 -1.73
C GLN A 44 -17.36 10.91 -2.69
N GLN A 45 -17.09 11.02 -4.00
CA GLN A 45 -18.11 11.32 -5.01
C GLN A 45 -19.19 10.24 -5.10
N LYS A 46 -18.86 9.00 -4.74
CA LYS A 46 -19.80 7.87 -4.62
C LYS A 46 -20.56 7.85 -3.29
N GLY A 47 -20.35 8.85 -2.43
CA GLY A 47 -21.07 9.07 -1.18
C GLY A 47 -20.35 8.55 0.06
N HIS A 48 -19.16 7.95 -0.06
CA HIS A 48 -18.43 7.45 1.10
C HIS A 48 -17.94 8.59 1.99
N GLU A 49 -18.09 8.43 3.31
CA GLU A 49 -17.45 9.32 4.27
C GLU A 49 -15.98 8.93 4.40
N VAL A 50 -15.06 9.82 4.02
CA VAL A 50 -13.63 9.52 4.04
C VAL A 50 -12.90 10.37 5.06
N VAL A 51 -12.15 9.72 5.95
CA VAL A 51 -11.22 10.35 6.89
C VAL A 51 -9.81 9.91 6.55
N VAL A 52 -8.96 10.84 6.13
CA VAL A 52 -7.54 10.61 5.85
C VAL A 52 -6.72 10.97 7.08
N VAL A 53 -5.86 10.05 7.53
CA VAL A 53 -4.91 10.28 8.62
C VAL A 53 -3.49 10.37 8.04
N ALA A 54 -2.79 11.48 8.26
CA ALA A 54 -1.48 11.73 7.67
C ALA A 54 -0.58 12.58 8.58
N PRO A 55 0.76 12.51 8.44
CA PRO A 55 1.64 13.42 9.17
C PRO A 55 1.47 14.87 8.68
N GLU A 56 1.69 15.84 9.56
CA GLU A 56 1.65 17.27 9.20
C GLU A 56 2.78 17.68 8.23
N VAL A 57 3.91 16.97 8.30
CA VAL A 57 5.03 17.11 7.37
C VAL A 57 4.92 16.04 6.28
N SER A 58 4.71 16.49 5.06
CA SER A 58 4.50 15.64 3.89
C SER A 58 4.96 16.34 2.59
N MET A 59 5.41 15.56 1.60
CA MET A 59 5.73 15.99 0.25
C MET A 59 4.46 16.40 -0.52
N HIS A 60 3.44 15.53 -0.57
CA HIS A 60 2.27 15.73 -1.44
C HIS A 60 0.92 15.67 -0.73
N ILE A 61 0.85 15.22 0.53
CA ILE A 61 -0.42 15.14 1.27
C ILE A 61 -0.76 16.52 1.86
N LYS A 62 -1.67 17.26 1.22
CA LYS A 62 -2.09 18.60 1.67
C LYS A 62 -3.56 18.60 2.12
N PRO A 63 -3.95 19.52 3.01
CA PRO A 63 -5.35 19.67 3.43
C PRO A 63 -6.29 19.76 2.23
N SER A 64 -7.40 19.01 2.30
CA SER A 64 -8.42 18.97 1.27
C SER A 64 -9.75 19.44 1.83
N LYS A 65 -10.59 20.01 0.96
CA LYS A 65 -12.00 20.30 1.28
C LYS A 65 -12.93 19.14 0.92
N ASN A 66 -12.45 18.17 0.15
CA ASN A 66 -13.26 17.07 -0.35
C ASN A 66 -13.52 16.00 0.72
N PHE A 67 -12.56 15.78 1.62
CA PHE A 67 -12.62 14.76 2.66
C PHE A 67 -12.02 15.30 3.96
N VAL A 68 -12.35 14.65 5.08
CA VAL A 68 -11.82 15.02 6.39
C VAL A 68 -10.37 14.59 6.47
N MET A 69 -9.48 15.47 6.95
CA MET A 69 -8.09 15.13 7.20
C MET A 69 -7.75 15.32 8.68
N LYS A 70 -7.15 14.30 9.28
CA LYS A 70 -6.59 14.31 10.63
C LYS A 70 -5.07 14.26 10.53
N MET A 71 -4.44 15.37 10.86
CA MET A 71 -2.98 15.48 10.84
C MET A 71 -2.38 15.28 12.23
N TYR A 72 -1.19 14.68 12.30
CA TYR A 72 -0.44 14.50 13.54
C TYR A 72 1.00 14.99 13.39
N SER A 73 1.58 15.45 14.50
CA SER A 73 2.94 15.98 14.52
C SER A 73 4.00 14.88 14.42
N VAL A 74 5.14 15.25 13.83
CA VAL A 74 6.26 14.34 13.58
C VAL A 74 7.60 14.98 13.95
N PRO A 75 8.60 14.21 14.40
CA PRO A 75 9.86 14.75 14.91
C PRO A 75 10.89 14.94 13.79
N TYR A 76 10.47 15.46 12.64
CA TYR A 76 11.33 15.76 11.50
C TYR A 76 10.77 16.92 10.68
N THR A 77 11.63 17.64 9.98
CA THR A 77 11.23 18.77 9.13
C THR A 77 11.03 18.34 7.68
N GLN A 78 10.34 19.19 6.91
CA GLN A 78 10.18 18.99 5.47
C GLN A 78 11.55 18.97 4.75
N GLU A 79 12.48 19.82 5.17
CA GLU A 79 13.83 19.91 4.60
C GLU A 79 14.64 18.62 4.82
N GLU A 80 14.54 18.02 6.00
CA GLU A 80 15.19 16.74 6.31
C GLU A 80 14.64 15.60 5.45
N MET A 81 13.31 15.52 5.33
CA MET A 81 12.65 14.54 4.48
C MET A 81 13.06 14.69 3.01
N GLU A 82 12.96 15.89 2.45
CA GLU A 82 13.29 16.17 1.05
C GLU A 82 14.76 15.86 0.74
N LYS A 83 15.67 16.18 1.66
CA LYS A 83 17.10 15.88 1.53
C LYS A 83 17.37 14.38 1.40
N ASP A 84 16.81 13.56 2.30
CA ASP A 84 17.05 12.11 2.30
C ASP A 84 16.32 11.41 1.14
N PHE A 85 15.11 11.88 0.76
CA PHE A 85 14.44 11.39 -0.45
C PHE A 85 15.25 11.70 -1.72
N LYS A 86 15.79 12.92 -1.84
CA LYS A 86 16.64 13.29 -2.98
C LYS A 86 17.91 12.43 -3.04
N ALA A 87 18.55 12.18 -1.91
CA ALA A 87 19.73 11.32 -1.83
C ALA A 87 19.40 9.88 -2.24
N PHE A 88 18.26 9.34 -1.79
CA PHE A 88 17.78 8.01 -2.22
C PHE A 88 17.58 7.93 -3.73
N PHE A 89 16.89 8.88 -4.33
CA PHE A 89 16.67 8.86 -5.79
C PHE A 89 17.98 8.95 -6.55
N GLN A 90 18.92 9.79 -6.12
CA GLN A 90 20.25 9.86 -6.74
C GLN A 90 20.97 8.51 -6.72
N LEU A 91 20.96 7.83 -5.57
CA LEU A 91 21.55 6.49 -5.42
C LEU A 91 20.80 5.43 -6.24
N ALA A 92 19.47 5.46 -6.26
CA ALA A 92 18.65 4.46 -6.95
C ALA A 92 18.82 4.47 -8.48
N PHE A 93 19.16 5.63 -9.05
CA PHE A 93 19.44 5.81 -10.49
C PHE A 93 20.94 5.77 -10.83
N GLU A 94 21.82 5.62 -9.84
CA GLU A 94 23.26 5.55 -10.09
C GLU A 94 23.63 4.22 -10.76
N GLU A 95 24.45 4.29 -11.81
CA GLU A 95 24.99 3.10 -12.44
C GLU A 95 26.10 2.48 -11.58
N GLY A 96 26.18 1.14 -11.60
CA GLY A 96 27.17 0.43 -10.80
C GLY A 96 27.10 -1.08 -10.97
N SER A 97 28.07 -1.77 -10.36
CA SER A 97 28.04 -3.24 -10.30
C SER A 97 26.81 -3.72 -9.52
N PHE A 98 26.38 -4.96 -9.77
CA PHE A 98 25.21 -5.55 -9.09
C PHE A 98 25.30 -5.43 -7.56
N LEU A 99 26.46 -5.78 -6.98
CA LEU A 99 26.66 -5.69 -5.54
C LEU A 99 26.58 -4.25 -5.03
N LYS A 100 27.23 -3.29 -5.72
CA LYS A 100 27.18 -1.86 -5.35
C LYS A 100 25.73 -1.36 -5.34
N ARG A 101 24.97 -1.67 -6.40
CA ARG A 101 23.55 -1.26 -6.52
C ARG A 101 22.69 -1.84 -5.40
N ILE A 102 22.90 -3.11 -5.05
CA ILE A 102 22.21 -3.72 -3.91
C ILE A 102 22.53 -2.94 -2.63
N PHE A 103 23.82 -2.73 -2.31
CA PHE A 103 24.23 -1.98 -1.12
C PHE A 103 23.66 -0.54 -1.07
N ASP A 104 23.72 0.19 -2.18
CA ASP A 104 23.22 1.56 -2.27
C ASP A 104 21.70 1.64 -2.07
N ILE A 105 20.94 0.69 -2.65
CA ILE A 105 19.50 0.56 -2.42
C ILE A 105 19.21 0.26 -0.94
N PHE A 106 19.95 -0.66 -0.32
CA PHE A 106 19.78 -0.98 1.10
C PHE A 106 20.01 0.23 2.02
N GLU A 107 21.12 0.96 1.83
CA GLU A 107 21.42 2.16 2.61
C GLU A 107 20.42 3.29 2.36
N GLY A 108 20.00 3.47 1.11
CA GLY A 108 18.97 4.44 0.75
C GLY A 108 17.61 4.10 1.37
N MET A 109 17.19 2.84 1.30
CA MET A 109 15.95 2.35 1.91
C MET A 109 15.96 2.54 3.43
N LYS A 110 17.08 2.28 4.11
CA LYS A 110 17.22 2.52 5.55
C LYS A 110 16.90 3.95 5.96
N ARG A 111 17.34 4.93 5.17
CA ARG A 111 17.08 6.36 5.43
C ARG A 111 15.61 6.71 5.27
N ILE A 112 14.97 6.26 4.19
CA ILE A 112 13.56 6.54 3.95
C ILE A 112 12.66 5.83 4.97
N THR A 113 12.94 4.56 5.27
CA THR A 113 12.15 3.77 6.23
C THR A 113 12.13 4.42 7.62
N LYS A 114 13.20 5.12 8.02
CA LYS A 114 13.25 5.87 9.29
C LYS A 114 12.09 6.85 9.43
N PHE A 115 11.76 7.62 8.39
CA PHE A 115 10.64 8.57 8.43
C PHE A 115 9.30 7.86 8.57
N GLY A 116 9.12 6.74 7.85
CA GLY A 116 7.92 5.92 7.93
C GLY A 116 7.71 5.32 9.33
N VAL A 117 8.76 4.76 9.93
CA VAL A 117 8.71 4.18 11.29
C VAL A 117 8.40 5.27 12.31
N SER A 118 9.13 6.39 12.25
CA SER A 118 8.93 7.51 13.17
C SER A 118 7.53 8.12 13.05
N SER A 119 7.03 8.28 11.82
CA SER A 119 5.67 8.76 11.57
C SER A 119 4.63 7.80 12.13
N CYS A 120 4.80 6.50 11.90
CA CYS A 120 3.86 5.51 12.42
C CYS A 120 3.88 5.46 13.95
N GLU A 121 5.06 5.57 14.57
CA GLU A 121 5.19 5.66 16.03
C GLU A 121 4.42 6.86 16.59
N GLN A 122 4.57 8.05 15.99
CA GLN A 122 3.83 9.24 16.44
C GLN A 122 2.31 9.08 16.26
N LEU A 123 1.86 8.45 15.17
CA LEU A 123 0.46 8.16 14.97
C LEU A 123 -0.10 7.25 16.07
N LEU A 124 0.58 6.13 16.35
CA LEU A 124 0.13 5.15 17.33
C LEU A 124 0.23 5.68 18.78
N GLN A 125 1.18 6.57 19.07
CA GLN A 125 1.32 7.22 20.38
C GLN A 125 0.35 8.40 20.58
N ASN A 126 -0.29 8.91 19.52
CA ASN A 126 -1.23 10.01 19.61
C ASN A 126 -2.58 9.55 20.19
N LYS A 127 -2.68 9.56 21.52
CA LYS A 127 -3.88 9.12 22.26
C LYS A 127 -5.16 9.83 21.87
N GLU A 128 -5.09 11.12 21.54
CA GLU A 128 -6.27 11.89 21.13
C GLU A 128 -6.79 11.39 19.79
N LEU A 129 -5.88 11.18 18.83
CA LEU A 129 -6.23 10.68 17.51
C LEU A 129 -6.70 9.22 17.56
N ILE A 130 -6.01 8.35 18.30
CA ILE A 130 -6.45 6.95 18.49
C ILE A 130 -7.86 6.89 19.08
N ARG A 131 -8.13 7.67 20.14
CA ARG A 131 -9.47 7.75 20.73
C ARG A 131 -10.51 8.26 19.72
N TYR A 132 -10.16 9.29 18.93
CA TYR A 132 -11.04 9.75 17.87
C TYR A 132 -11.36 8.62 16.87
N LEU A 133 -10.37 7.81 16.48
CA LEU A 133 -10.58 6.70 15.56
C LEU A 133 -11.47 5.59 16.14
N GLU A 134 -11.33 5.30 17.43
CA GLU A 134 -12.17 4.34 18.17
C GLU A 134 -13.63 4.81 18.28
N GLU A 135 -13.85 6.11 18.52
CA GLU A 135 -15.19 6.68 18.74
C GLU A 135 -15.98 6.95 17.44
N ASN A 136 -15.33 6.95 16.27
CA ASN A 136 -15.95 7.39 15.00
C ASN A 136 -16.42 6.25 14.08
N GLU A 137 -16.45 5.00 14.55
CA GLU A 137 -17.01 3.81 13.89
C GLU A 137 -16.80 3.75 12.36
N PHE A 138 -15.63 3.25 11.95
CA PHE A 138 -15.32 3.04 10.53
C PHE A 138 -15.78 1.65 10.04
N ASP A 139 -16.08 1.52 8.75
CA ASP A 139 -16.46 0.25 8.14
C ASP A 139 -15.24 -0.53 7.62
N ALA A 140 -14.19 0.18 7.19
CA ALA A 140 -12.97 -0.42 6.66
C ALA A 140 -11.79 0.56 6.66
N VAL A 141 -10.58 0.00 6.58
CA VAL A 141 -9.33 0.76 6.39
C VAL A 141 -8.82 0.60 4.98
N LEU A 142 -8.65 1.71 4.25
CA LEU A 142 -7.91 1.76 2.98
C LEU A 142 -6.49 2.23 3.27
N SER A 143 -5.48 1.41 2.99
CA SER A 143 -4.10 1.76 3.29
C SER A 143 -3.12 1.28 2.22
N ASP A 144 -1.97 1.93 2.13
CA ASP A 144 -0.85 1.42 1.35
C ASP A 144 0.10 0.64 2.28
N PRO A 145 0.20 -0.70 2.15
CA PRO A 145 0.96 -1.55 3.05
C PRO A 145 2.49 -1.40 2.91
N PHE A 146 3.00 -0.56 2.00
CA PHE A 146 4.41 -0.23 1.95
C PHE A 146 4.90 0.35 3.28
N ILE A 147 4.06 1.14 3.96
CA ILE A 147 4.23 1.52 5.36
C ILE A 147 3.06 0.91 6.15
N PRO A 148 3.27 -0.16 6.93
CA PRO A 148 2.20 -1.00 7.45
C PRO A 148 1.40 -0.37 8.62
N CYS A 149 1.47 0.93 8.82
CA CYS A 149 0.79 1.61 9.93
C CYS A 149 -0.73 1.45 9.86
N GLY A 150 -1.29 1.53 8.66
CA GLY A 150 -2.72 1.29 8.46
C GLY A 150 -3.13 -0.16 8.74
N ALA A 151 -2.24 -1.13 8.54
CA ALA A 151 -2.49 -2.51 8.91
C ALA A 151 -2.51 -2.70 10.45
N ILE A 152 -1.63 -1.99 11.17
CA ILE A 152 -1.62 -1.98 12.64
C ILE A 152 -2.91 -1.35 13.17
N LEU A 153 -3.33 -0.21 12.62
CA LEU A 153 -4.58 0.44 13.00
C LEU A 153 -5.82 -0.42 12.67
N ALA A 154 -5.84 -1.09 11.52
CA ALA A 154 -6.92 -2.00 11.16
C ALA A 154 -7.06 -3.14 12.17
N GLU A 155 -5.94 -3.71 12.62
CA GLU A 155 -5.95 -4.75 13.65
C GLU A 155 -6.45 -4.22 15.00
N HIS A 156 -5.98 -3.05 15.43
CA HIS A 156 -6.41 -2.41 16.68
C HIS A 156 -7.91 -2.11 16.70
N LEU A 157 -8.42 -1.55 15.61
CA LEU A 157 -9.82 -1.18 15.46
C LEU A 157 -10.71 -2.37 15.07
N SER A 158 -10.13 -3.56 14.86
CA SER A 158 -10.83 -4.77 14.39
C SER A 158 -11.60 -4.56 13.06
N LEU A 159 -10.98 -3.83 12.12
CA LEU A 159 -11.59 -3.45 10.84
C LEU A 159 -11.03 -4.29 9.68
N PRO A 160 -11.85 -4.58 8.65
CA PRO A 160 -11.34 -5.14 7.41
C PRO A 160 -10.41 -4.14 6.72
N SER A 161 -9.27 -4.62 6.22
CA SER A 161 -8.28 -3.81 5.51
C SER A 161 -8.33 -4.04 4.00
N MET A 162 -8.26 -2.94 3.26
CA MET A 162 -8.11 -2.88 1.81
C MET A 162 -6.76 -2.25 1.51
N TYR A 163 -5.91 -2.98 0.80
CA TYR A 163 -4.55 -2.53 0.48
C TYR A 163 -4.47 -1.98 -0.93
N PHE A 164 -3.97 -0.75 -1.06
CA PHE A 164 -3.72 -0.09 -2.34
C PHE A 164 -2.21 0.01 -2.57
N LEU A 165 -1.68 -0.70 -3.57
CA LEU A 165 -0.24 -0.78 -3.79
C LEU A 165 0.11 -1.14 -5.24
N ARG A 166 1.39 -1.01 -5.61
CA ARG A 166 1.92 -1.61 -6.85
C ARG A 166 2.52 -3.00 -6.58
N GLY A 167 3.14 -3.16 -5.42
CA GLY A 167 3.81 -4.35 -4.92
C GLY A 167 4.79 -3.96 -3.83
N ILE A 168 5.31 -4.92 -3.07
CA ILE A 168 6.33 -4.68 -2.06
C ILE A 168 7.66 -5.19 -2.64
N PRO A 169 8.76 -4.40 -2.70
CA PRO A 169 9.99 -4.78 -3.41
C PRO A 169 10.58 -6.14 -3.03
N CYS A 170 10.41 -6.55 -1.77
CA CYS A 170 10.88 -7.83 -1.27
C CYS A 170 9.88 -9.00 -1.42
N GLY A 171 8.70 -8.76 -1.97
CA GLY A 171 7.68 -9.77 -2.25
C GLY A 171 6.77 -10.14 -1.07
N LEU A 172 6.77 -9.35 0.01
CA LEU A 172 5.92 -9.58 1.18
C LEU A 172 4.41 -9.66 0.83
N ASP A 173 3.99 -8.93 -0.21
CA ASP A 173 2.63 -8.97 -0.73
C ASP A 173 2.25 -10.36 -1.26
N PHE A 174 3.18 -11.08 -1.89
CA PHE A 174 2.93 -12.45 -2.33
C PHE A 174 2.81 -13.42 -1.15
N GLU A 175 3.65 -13.27 -0.14
CA GLU A 175 3.61 -14.12 1.05
C GLU A 175 2.34 -13.88 1.88
N ALA A 176 1.96 -12.61 2.04
CA ALA A 176 0.75 -12.21 2.76
C ALA A 176 -0.52 -12.72 2.06
N THR A 177 -0.57 -12.64 0.73
CA THR A 177 -1.71 -13.13 -0.06
C THR A 177 -1.68 -14.63 -0.33
N GLN A 178 -0.57 -15.32 -0.02
CA GLN A 178 -0.28 -16.68 -0.48
C GLN A 178 -0.34 -16.84 -2.01
N CYS A 179 -0.08 -15.75 -2.74
CA CYS A 179 -0.09 -15.74 -4.19
C CYS A 179 1.20 -16.38 -4.73
N PRO A 180 1.14 -17.40 -5.61
CA PRO A 180 2.35 -18.01 -6.15
C PRO A 180 3.20 -17.03 -6.95
N ASN A 181 4.50 -16.99 -6.66
CA ASN A 181 5.45 -16.08 -7.30
C ASN A 181 6.73 -16.80 -7.81
N PRO A 182 6.62 -17.75 -8.76
CA PRO A 182 7.71 -18.64 -9.12
C PRO A 182 8.79 -17.95 -9.99
N PRO A 183 10.08 -18.02 -9.60
CA PRO A 183 11.17 -17.39 -10.32
C PRO A 183 11.50 -18.09 -11.66
N SER A 184 10.83 -19.19 -12.00
CA SER A 184 11.06 -19.91 -13.26
C SER A 184 10.42 -19.23 -14.48
N TYR A 185 9.41 -18.37 -14.28
CA TYR A 185 8.74 -17.62 -15.34
C TYR A 185 8.27 -16.21 -14.94
N VAL A 186 8.26 -15.87 -13.64
CA VAL A 186 8.00 -14.48 -13.21
C VAL A 186 9.34 -13.74 -13.11
N PRO A 187 9.64 -12.76 -13.97
CA PRO A 187 10.92 -12.07 -13.95
C PRO A 187 11.06 -11.18 -12.71
N ARG A 188 12.27 -11.18 -12.12
CA ARG A 188 12.64 -10.33 -10.99
C ARG A 188 13.15 -8.98 -11.47
N GLY A 189 12.92 -7.95 -10.64
CA GLY A 189 13.48 -6.62 -10.88
C GLY A 189 14.99 -6.69 -11.11
N PHE A 190 15.51 -5.78 -11.94
CA PHE A 190 16.93 -5.65 -12.29
C PHE A 190 17.54 -6.84 -13.07
N THR A 191 16.76 -7.82 -13.50
CA THR A 191 17.27 -8.95 -14.30
C THR A 191 17.22 -8.72 -15.81
N ASP A 192 16.44 -7.74 -16.27
CA ASP A 192 16.06 -7.50 -17.67
C ASP A 192 15.45 -8.73 -18.36
N ASN A 193 14.98 -9.71 -17.57
CA ASN A 193 14.34 -10.91 -18.07
C ASN A 193 12.88 -10.63 -18.45
N THR A 194 12.36 -11.49 -19.34
CA THR A 194 10.94 -11.55 -19.70
C THR A 194 10.28 -12.79 -19.06
N ASP A 195 9.00 -13.02 -19.33
CA ASP A 195 8.31 -14.29 -19.01
C ASP A 195 8.87 -15.50 -19.79
N ARG A 196 9.65 -15.25 -20.85
CA ARG A 196 10.38 -16.26 -21.62
C ARG A 196 11.86 -16.26 -21.27
N MET A 197 12.24 -17.16 -20.38
CA MET A 197 13.62 -17.32 -19.91
C MET A 197 14.24 -18.66 -20.32
N THR A 198 15.49 -18.60 -20.80
CA THR A 198 16.40 -19.75 -20.91
C THR A 198 16.78 -20.28 -19.52
N PHE A 199 17.40 -21.47 -19.45
CA PHE A 199 17.85 -22.04 -18.19
C PHE A 199 18.77 -21.08 -17.40
N LEU A 200 19.78 -20.49 -18.04
CA LEU A 200 20.69 -19.56 -17.36
C LEU A 200 20.00 -18.27 -16.90
N GLN A 201 19.03 -17.77 -17.68
CA GLN A 201 18.21 -16.62 -17.26
C GLN A 201 17.36 -16.96 -16.03
N ARG A 202 16.82 -18.18 -15.92
CA ARG A 202 16.09 -18.64 -14.73
C ARG A 202 17.01 -18.75 -13.51
N VAL A 203 18.24 -19.23 -13.69
CA VAL A 203 19.26 -19.26 -12.63
C VAL A 203 19.58 -17.84 -12.17
N LYS A 204 19.83 -16.90 -13.10
CA LYS A 204 20.00 -15.47 -12.79
C LYS A 204 18.78 -14.93 -12.04
N ASN A 205 17.57 -15.27 -12.50
CA ASN A 205 16.32 -14.79 -11.89
C ASN A 205 16.15 -15.25 -10.44
N LEU A 206 16.48 -16.51 -10.16
CA LEU A 206 16.48 -17.07 -8.81
C LEU A 206 17.52 -16.39 -7.90
N LEU A 207 18.73 -16.12 -8.40
CA LEU A 207 19.77 -15.44 -7.63
C LEU A 207 19.37 -14.01 -7.24
N PHE A 208 18.62 -13.31 -8.09
CA PHE A 208 18.08 -11.98 -7.79
C PHE A 208 16.92 -12.01 -6.78
N ASP A 209 16.30 -13.17 -6.57
CA ASP A 209 15.22 -13.33 -5.59
C ASP A 209 15.72 -13.44 -4.15
N ILE A 210 16.95 -13.95 -3.95
CA ILE A 210 17.50 -14.22 -2.60
C ILE A 210 17.71 -12.94 -1.77
N PRO A 211 18.35 -11.87 -2.28
CA PRO A 211 18.59 -10.65 -1.48
C PRO A 211 17.30 -9.96 -1.02
N ASN A 212 16.20 -10.15 -1.76
CA ASN A 212 14.91 -9.56 -1.43
C ASN A 212 14.39 -10.06 -0.07
N VAL A 213 14.65 -11.32 0.30
CA VAL A 213 14.21 -11.88 1.59
C VAL A 213 14.80 -11.10 2.77
N PHE A 214 16.11 -10.80 2.73
CA PHE A 214 16.78 -10.06 3.81
C PHE A 214 16.36 -8.58 3.88
N LEU A 215 15.98 -7.99 2.75
CA LEU A 215 15.47 -6.62 2.69
C LEU A 215 14.16 -6.47 3.47
N CYS A 216 13.28 -7.47 3.37
CA CYS A 216 12.00 -7.49 4.06
C CYS A 216 12.17 -7.49 5.58
N ASP A 217 12.99 -8.39 6.12
CA ASP A 217 13.25 -8.44 7.56
C ASP A 217 13.78 -7.09 8.05
N PHE A 218 14.78 -6.55 7.38
CA PHE A 218 15.36 -5.27 7.78
C PHE A 218 14.34 -4.11 7.75
N ALA A 219 13.53 -4.01 6.69
CA ALA A 219 12.59 -2.91 6.51
C ALA A 219 11.37 -3.01 7.44
N PHE A 220 10.89 -4.22 7.73
CA PHE A 220 9.63 -4.44 8.44
C PHE A 220 9.79 -4.82 9.92
N GLN A 221 10.96 -5.27 10.38
CA GLN A 221 11.21 -5.57 11.79
C GLN A 221 10.89 -4.39 12.74
N PRO A 222 11.27 -3.13 12.45
CA PRO A 222 10.90 -2.00 13.29
C PRO A 222 9.38 -1.84 13.45
N TYR A 223 8.61 -2.11 12.39
CA TYR A 223 7.15 -2.05 12.43
C TYR A 223 6.55 -3.25 13.17
N SER A 224 7.11 -4.46 13.05
CA SER A 224 6.67 -5.62 13.85
C SER A 224 6.84 -5.35 15.35
N LYS A 225 7.97 -4.74 15.74
CA LYS A 225 8.21 -4.33 17.12
C LYS A 225 7.19 -3.29 17.58
N LEU A 226 7.01 -2.22 16.80
CA LEU A 226 6.05 -1.16 17.09
C LEU A 226 4.61 -1.69 17.19
N ALA A 227 4.22 -2.59 16.28
CA ALA A 227 2.92 -3.24 16.29
C ALA A 227 2.73 -4.11 17.54
N SER A 228 3.75 -4.88 17.93
CA SER A 228 3.67 -5.74 19.11
C SER A 228 3.56 -4.95 20.40
N GLU A 229 4.29 -3.84 20.50
CA GLU A 229 4.21 -2.90 21.62
C GLU A 229 2.84 -2.21 21.67
N PHE A 230 2.32 -1.75 20.54
CA PHE A 230 1.02 -1.07 20.49
C PHE A 230 -0.15 -2.02 20.79
N LEU A 231 -0.16 -3.20 20.16
CA LEU A 231 -1.22 -4.21 20.29
C LEU A 231 -1.09 -5.08 21.55
N GLN A 232 -0.01 -4.91 22.34
CA GLN A 232 0.27 -5.63 23.57
C GLN A 232 0.33 -7.16 23.41
N ARG A 233 0.82 -7.63 22.25
CA ARG A 233 1.03 -9.06 21.94
C ARG A 233 2.02 -9.22 20.80
N GLU A 234 2.72 -10.36 20.75
CA GLU A 234 3.63 -10.64 19.64
C GLU A 234 2.89 -10.75 18.31
N VAL A 235 3.27 -9.91 17.36
CA VAL A 235 2.79 -9.92 15.97
C VAL A 235 3.89 -9.53 15.00
N THR A 236 3.85 -10.11 13.81
CA THR A 236 4.67 -9.66 12.69
C THR A 236 3.86 -8.83 11.70
N VAL A 237 4.53 -7.99 10.91
CA VAL A 237 3.87 -7.30 9.78
C VAL A 237 3.20 -8.31 8.84
N LEU A 238 3.82 -9.47 8.61
CA LEU A 238 3.23 -10.51 7.78
C LEU A 238 1.89 -11.02 8.34
N ASP A 239 1.79 -11.22 9.66
CA ASP A 239 0.54 -11.63 10.31
C ASP A 239 -0.58 -10.59 10.14
N LEU A 240 -0.23 -9.31 10.18
CA LEU A 240 -1.17 -8.22 9.93
C LEU A 240 -1.63 -8.20 8.47
N LEU A 241 -0.69 -8.27 7.52
CA LEU A 241 -1.00 -8.22 6.09
C LEU A 241 -1.80 -9.44 5.60
N ARG A 242 -1.60 -10.63 6.20
CA ARG A 242 -2.39 -11.84 5.91
C ARG A 242 -3.90 -11.65 6.14
N LYS A 243 -4.30 -10.65 6.95
CA LYS A 243 -5.71 -10.31 7.21
C LYS A 243 -6.31 -9.35 6.18
N GLY A 244 -5.54 -8.95 5.17
CA GLY A 244 -5.98 -8.11 4.05
C GLY A 244 -7.19 -8.70 3.33
N SER A 245 -8.32 -8.00 3.40
CA SER A 245 -9.57 -8.43 2.78
C SER A 245 -9.55 -8.25 1.27
N VAL A 246 -9.00 -7.14 0.78
CA VAL A 246 -8.89 -6.82 -0.65
C VAL A 246 -7.52 -6.19 -0.94
N TRP A 247 -6.91 -6.57 -2.06
CA TRP A 247 -5.65 -6.04 -2.53
C TRP A 247 -5.86 -5.35 -3.88
N LEU A 248 -6.06 -4.04 -3.85
CA LEU A 248 -6.13 -3.17 -5.02
C LEU A 248 -4.71 -2.95 -5.56
N MET A 249 -4.33 -3.74 -6.55
CA MET A 249 -2.98 -3.71 -7.10
C MET A 249 -2.94 -2.89 -8.39
N ARG A 250 -2.06 -1.89 -8.46
CA ARG A 250 -1.80 -1.07 -9.66
C ARG A 250 -1.04 -1.87 -10.73
N LEU A 251 -1.65 -2.95 -11.23
CA LEU A 251 -1.13 -3.84 -12.27
C LEU A 251 -2.04 -3.78 -13.50
N GLU A 252 -1.44 -3.95 -14.67
CA GLU A 252 -2.13 -4.00 -15.96
C GLU A 252 -1.62 -5.17 -16.77
N PHE A 253 -2.52 -6.04 -17.24
CA PHE A 253 -2.18 -7.26 -17.98
C PHE A 253 -1.46 -6.99 -19.31
N VAL A 254 -1.61 -5.78 -19.87
CA VAL A 254 -0.89 -5.36 -21.08
C VAL A 254 0.57 -4.98 -20.80
N LEU A 255 0.88 -4.51 -19.59
CA LEU A 255 2.22 -4.01 -19.21
C LEU A 255 3.00 -4.98 -18.31
N ASP A 256 2.28 -5.83 -17.59
CA ASP A 256 2.84 -6.77 -16.62
C ASP A 256 2.97 -8.18 -17.20
N TYR A 257 4.02 -8.89 -16.78
CA TYR A 257 4.21 -10.28 -17.17
C TYR A 257 3.15 -11.20 -16.55
N PRO A 258 2.74 -12.27 -17.26
CA PRO A 258 1.79 -13.24 -16.73
C PRO A 258 2.23 -13.82 -15.39
N ARG A 259 1.37 -13.73 -14.39
CA ARG A 259 1.58 -14.32 -13.08
C ARG A 259 0.24 -14.74 -12.45
N PRO A 260 0.24 -15.71 -11.53
CA PRO A 260 -0.96 -16.06 -10.75
C PRO A 260 -1.48 -14.85 -9.97
N LEU A 261 -2.80 -14.82 -9.74
CA LEU A 261 -3.47 -13.84 -8.89
C LEU A 261 -4.46 -14.57 -7.98
N MET A 262 -4.55 -14.11 -6.73
CA MET A 262 -5.53 -14.60 -5.77
C MET A 262 -6.88 -13.90 -5.99
N PRO A 263 -8.02 -14.52 -5.63
CA PRO A 263 -9.35 -13.94 -5.88
C PRO A 263 -9.61 -12.59 -5.20
N ASN A 264 -8.90 -12.28 -4.11
CA ASN A 264 -8.98 -11.01 -3.41
C ASN A 264 -8.03 -9.94 -3.96
N ILE A 265 -7.25 -10.25 -5.00
CA ILE A 265 -6.40 -9.29 -5.70
C ILE A 265 -7.18 -8.71 -6.88
N ILE A 266 -7.36 -7.39 -6.88
CA ILE A 266 -8.07 -6.65 -7.92
C ILE A 266 -7.06 -5.76 -8.66
N PRO A 267 -6.73 -6.09 -9.92
CA PRO A 267 -5.92 -5.22 -10.77
C PRO A 267 -6.66 -3.91 -11.05
N ILE A 268 -6.01 -2.78 -10.77
CA ILE A 268 -6.50 -1.42 -10.98
C ILE A 268 -5.49 -0.60 -11.79
N GLY A 269 -4.96 -1.21 -12.85
CA GLY A 269 -4.10 -0.54 -13.84
C GLY A 269 -4.77 0.72 -14.41
N GLY A 270 -3.96 1.73 -14.75
CA GLY A 270 -4.45 2.96 -15.37
C GLY A 270 -5.17 3.95 -14.43
N VAL A 271 -5.31 3.65 -13.13
CA VAL A 271 -5.93 4.57 -12.14
C VAL A 271 -5.23 5.93 -12.03
N ASN A 272 -3.98 6.02 -12.48
CA ASN A 272 -3.17 7.23 -12.47
C ASN A 272 -3.20 7.99 -13.80
N CYS A 273 -3.89 7.48 -14.82
CA CYS A 273 -3.90 8.09 -16.14
C CYS A 273 -4.89 9.26 -16.16
N ALA A 274 -4.37 10.45 -16.47
CA ALA A 274 -5.21 11.62 -16.70
C ALA A 274 -6.25 11.31 -17.79
N HIS A 275 -7.52 11.62 -17.51
CA HIS A 275 -8.57 11.57 -18.52
C HIS A 275 -8.32 12.70 -19.52
N LYS A 276 -7.59 12.40 -20.59
CA LYS A 276 -7.59 13.26 -21.77
C LYS A 276 -8.85 12.93 -22.54
N GLU A 277 -9.81 13.85 -22.60
CA GLU A 277 -10.88 13.76 -23.58
C GLU A 277 -10.22 13.72 -24.96
N LEU A 278 -10.28 12.56 -25.61
CA LEU A 278 -9.91 12.44 -26.99
C LEU A 278 -10.97 13.22 -27.77
N THR A 279 -10.57 14.33 -28.40
CA THR A 279 -11.43 15.02 -29.36
C THR A 279 -11.80 14.03 -30.45
N GLN A 280 -13.05 13.57 -30.45
CA GLN A 280 -13.66 12.87 -31.57
C GLN A 280 -13.84 13.82 -32.75
#